data_AF-A0A5K1VD63-F1
#
_entry.id   AF-A0A5K1VD63-F1
#
_cell.length_a   1.000
_cell.length_b   1.000
_cell.length_c   1.000
_cell.angle_alpha   90.00
_cell.angle_beta   90.00
_cell.angle_gamma   90.00
#
_symmetry.space_group_name_H-M   'P 1'
#
loop_
_entity.id
_entity.type
_entity.pdbx_description
1 polymer ?
#
loop_
_entity_poly.entity_id
_entity_poly.type
_entity_poly.pdbx_seq_one_letter_code
_entity_poly.pdbx_strand_id
1 'polypeptide(L)'
;MSQIQEKEEHHKMTLREREESQEQEKIEIAQAIYIRWKTKKLINERLLTPEKAKAKATSKWSKLDEDKMQKFYKVASIECHLLNEDGTYGKRKKGDITKRKEEYHPYLLFCKENRDRVKADGHTGNEIMKYLSNMWKAMSEDERKKYKDLAQHNKDSVKK
;
A
#
# COMPACT_ATOMS: atom_id res chain seq x y z
N MET A 1 37.54 -10.14 -10.39
CA MET A 1 36.09 -10.33 -10.18
C MET A 1 35.52 -10.94 -11.45
N SER A 2 34.56 -11.86 -11.37
CA SER A 2 33.94 -12.44 -12.59
C SER A 2 33.07 -11.38 -13.29
N GLN A 3 32.99 -11.40 -14.63
CA GLN A 3 32.09 -10.52 -15.41
C GLN A 3 30.62 -10.60 -14.95
N ILE A 4 30.23 -11.72 -14.33
CA ILE A 4 28.90 -11.91 -13.73
C ILE A 4 28.74 -11.04 -12.48
N GLN A 5 29.78 -11.00 -11.64
CA GLN A 5 29.81 -10.25 -10.40
C GLN A 5 29.79 -8.73 -10.66
N GLU A 6 30.47 -8.27 -11.70
CA GLU A 6 30.43 -6.86 -12.13
C GLU A 6 29.04 -6.42 -12.63
N LYS A 7 28.35 -7.29 -13.40
CA LYS A 7 26.99 -7.02 -13.86
C LYS A 7 25.98 -7.00 -12.71
N GLU A 8 26.13 -7.90 -11.73
CA GLU A 8 25.29 -7.92 -10.53
C GLU A 8 25.46 -6.66 -9.68
N GLU A 9 26.70 -6.22 -9.45
CA GLU A 9 26.97 -4.99 -8.70
C GLU A 9 26.47 -3.74 -9.42
N HIS A 10 26.67 -3.65 -10.74
CA HIS A 10 26.10 -2.56 -11.55
C HIS A 10 24.57 -2.52 -11.45
N HIS A 11 23.90 -3.69 -11.53
CA HIS A 11 22.46 -3.75 -11.37
C HIS A 11 22.01 -3.27 -9.98
N LYS A 12 22.68 -3.71 -8.90
CA LYS A 12 22.40 -3.25 -7.54
C LYS A 12 22.57 -1.74 -7.39
N MET A 13 23.63 -1.16 -7.97
CA MET A 13 23.83 0.29 -7.94
C MET A 13 22.69 1.03 -8.65
N THR A 14 22.29 0.57 -9.84
CA THR A 14 21.18 1.20 -10.59
C THR A 14 19.84 1.15 -9.85
N LEU A 15 19.61 0.07 -9.09
CA LEU A 15 18.41 -0.05 -8.25
C LEU A 15 18.45 0.93 -7.07
N ARG A 16 19.62 1.04 -6.41
CA ARG A 16 19.82 1.96 -5.30
C ARG A 16 19.66 3.41 -5.73
N GLU A 17 20.27 3.82 -6.84
CA GLU A 17 20.12 5.18 -7.41
C GLU A 17 18.65 5.50 -7.70
N ARG A 18 17.90 4.53 -8.22
CA ARG A 18 16.47 4.68 -8.45
C ARG A 18 15.68 4.85 -7.15
N GLU A 19 15.98 4.05 -6.12
CA GLU A 19 15.33 4.15 -4.81
C GLU A 19 15.63 5.50 -4.14
N GLU A 20 16.88 5.95 -4.18
CA GLU A 20 17.29 7.27 -3.66
C GLU A 20 16.59 8.42 -4.40
N SER A 21 16.51 8.36 -5.74
CA SER A 21 15.76 9.33 -6.54
C SER A 21 14.28 9.37 -6.17
N GLN A 22 13.65 8.20 -6.01
CA GLN A 22 12.23 8.11 -5.62
C GLN A 22 11.99 8.66 -4.21
N GLU A 23 12.93 8.49 -3.30
CA GLU A 23 12.81 9.03 -1.94
C GLU A 23 12.98 10.55 -1.94
N GLN A 24 13.95 11.07 -2.69
CA GLN A 24 14.15 12.51 -2.85
C GLN A 24 12.90 13.19 -3.42
N GLU A 25 12.28 12.59 -4.44
CA GLU A 25 11.06 13.11 -5.03
C GLU A 25 9.89 13.15 -4.03
N LYS A 26 9.74 12.11 -3.19
CA LYS A 26 8.74 12.13 -2.10
C LYS A 26 9.01 13.23 -1.08
N ILE A 27 10.28 13.49 -0.74
CA ILE A 27 10.66 14.57 0.17
C ILE A 27 10.23 15.92 -0.41
N GLU A 28 10.48 16.14 -1.69
CA GLU A 28 10.12 17.38 -2.38
C GLU A 28 8.60 17.59 -2.45
N ILE A 29 7.85 16.53 -2.76
CA ILE A 29 6.39 16.56 -2.79
C ILE A 29 5.84 16.82 -1.38
N ALA A 30 6.37 16.13 -0.35
CA ALA A 30 5.96 16.35 1.04
C ALA A 30 6.20 17.81 1.48
N GLN A 31 7.35 18.37 1.13
CA GLN A 31 7.67 19.77 1.38
C GLN A 31 6.72 20.72 0.64
N ALA A 32 6.41 20.45 -0.63
CA ALA A 32 5.50 21.27 -1.43
C ALA A 32 4.08 21.28 -0.84
N ILE A 33 3.56 20.11 -0.45
CA ILE A 33 2.25 19.97 0.22
C ILE A 33 2.24 20.80 1.51
N TYR A 34 3.27 20.66 2.36
CA TYR A 34 3.38 21.42 3.60
C TYR A 34 3.41 22.92 3.35
N ILE A 35 4.27 23.39 2.44
CA ILE A 35 4.42 24.81 2.13
C ILE A 35 3.10 25.38 1.65
N ARG A 36 2.41 24.69 0.73
CA ARG A 36 1.09 25.09 0.23
C ARG A 36 0.07 25.21 1.36
N TRP A 37 -0.07 24.18 2.19
CA TRP A 37 -0.99 24.18 3.33
C TRP A 37 -0.68 25.31 4.31
N LYS A 38 0.59 25.46 4.69
CA LYS A 38 1.01 26.43 5.71
C LYS A 38 0.93 27.86 5.22
N THR A 39 1.24 28.10 3.94
CA THR A 39 1.11 29.41 3.29
C THR A 39 -0.34 29.87 3.33
N LYS A 40 -1.29 29.03 2.90
CA LYS A 40 -2.73 29.33 2.95
C LYS A 40 -3.19 29.64 4.38
N LYS A 41 -2.72 28.85 5.36
CA LYS A 41 -3.03 29.09 6.77
C LYS A 41 -2.51 30.45 7.26
N LEU A 42 -1.26 30.81 6.94
CA LEU A 42 -0.66 32.08 7.37
C LEU A 42 -1.29 33.31 6.70
N ILE A 43 -1.70 33.21 5.43
CA ILE A 43 -2.45 34.27 4.74
C ILE A 43 -3.77 34.52 5.48
N ASN A 44 -4.52 33.45 5.77
CA ASN A 44 -5.81 33.54 6.44
C ASN A 44 -5.72 34.08 7.88
N GLU A 45 -4.69 33.69 8.63
CA GLU A 45 -4.56 34.07 10.06
C GLU A 45 -3.97 35.47 10.27
N ARG A 46 -3.12 35.96 9.35
CA ARG A 46 -2.31 37.16 9.58
C ARG A 46 -2.38 38.21 8.47
N LEU A 47 -3.24 38.03 7.47
CA LEU A 47 -3.31 38.90 6.28
C LEU A 47 -1.91 39.15 5.68
N LEU A 48 -1.07 38.11 5.69
CA LEU A 48 0.28 38.20 5.13
C LEU A 48 0.23 38.15 3.60
N THR A 49 1.17 38.83 2.94
CA THR A 49 1.36 38.65 1.50
C THR A 49 1.77 37.19 1.21
N PRO A 50 1.37 36.63 0.05
CA PRO A 50 1.66 35.24 -0.30
C PRO A 50 3.17 34.91 -0.24
N GLU A 51 4.02 35.83 -0.68
CA GLU A 51 5.47 35.67 -0.68
C GLU A 51 6.06 35.54 0.73
N LYS A 52 5.66 36.45 1.64
CA LYS A 52 6.09 36.40 3.05
C LYS A 52 5.58 35.14 3.75
N ALA A 53 4.34 34.73 3.44
CA ALA A 53 3.76 33.51 3.98
C ALA A 53 4.51 32.25 3.49
N LYS A 54 4.86 32.20 2.20
CA LYS A 54 5.64 31.09 1.61
C LYS A 54 7.03 31.00 2.21
N ALA A 55 7.77 32.11 2.29
CA ALA A 55 9.10 32.13 2.91
C ALA A 55 9.07 31.62 4.36
N LYS A 56 8.05 32.05 5.12
CA LYS A 56 7.85 31.60 6.50
C LYS A 56 7.44 30.13 6.60
N ALA A 57 6.69 29.62 5.63
CA ALA A 57 6.35 28.20 5.54
C ALA A 57 7.61 27.36 5.25
N THR A 58 8.43 27.75 4.27
CA THR A 58 9.69 27.05 3.96
C THR A 58 10.63 27.00 5.17
N SER A 59 10.82 28.12 5.87
CA SER A 59 11.65 28.16 7.09
C SER A 59 11.10 27.30 8.23
N LYS A 60 9.78 27.06 8.27
CA LYS A 60 9.16 26.19 9.27
C LYS A 60 9.25 24.70 8.94
N TRP A 61 9.34 24.34 7.66
CA TRP A 61 9.51 22.95 7.26
C TRP A 61 10.82 22.37 7.81
N SER A 62 11.93 23.11 7.68
CA SER A 62 13.24 22.67 8.19
C SER A 62 13.36 22.59 9.72
N LYS A 63 12.38 23.14 10.44
CA LYS A 63 12.29 23.11 11.90
C LYS A 63 11.15 22.22 12.40
N LEU A 64 10.51 21.49 11.48
CA LEU A 64 9.37 20.67 11.81
C LEU A 64 9.84 19.36 12.44
N ASP A 65 9.08 18.91 13.43
CA ASP A 65 9.28 17.63 14.07
C ASP A 65 9.00 16.46 13.12
N GLU A 66 9.72 15.36 13.30
CA GLU A 66 9.70 14.19 12.40
C GLU A 66 8.30 13.57 12.29
N ASP A 67 7.58 13.46 13.41
CA ASP A 67 6.20 12.94 13.44
C ASP A 67 5.24 13.77 12.60
N LYS A 68 5.46 15.08 12.54
CA LYS A 68 4.65 15.99 11.73
C LYS A 68 5.05 15.88 10.26
N MET A 69 6.34 15.74 9.96
CA MET A 69 6.83 15.49 8.61
C MET A 69 6.26 14.18 8.05
N GLN A 70 6.19 13.12 8.88
CA GLN A 70 5.67 11.80 8.48
C GLN A 70 4.25 11.84 7.91
N LYS A 71 3.41 12.79 8.37
CA LYS A 71 2.07 12.98 7.81
C LYS A 71 2.13 13.48 6.37
N PHE A 72 3.04 14.40 6.06
CA PHE A 72 3.22 14.92 4.71
C PHE A 72 3.90 13.89 3.80
N TYR A 73 4.82 13.08 4.31
CA TYR A 73 5.37 11.93 3.58
C TYR A 73 4.31 10.91 3.18
N LYS A 74 3.37 10.59 4.09
CA LYS A 74 2.24 9.71 3.76
C LYS A 74 1.37 10.29 2.65
N VAL A 75 1.12 11.60 2.66
CA VAL A 75 0.33 12.27 1.59
C VAL A 75 1.13 12.29 0.29
N ALA A 76 2.42 12.61 0.32
CA ALA A 76 3.30 12.56 -0.84
C ALA A 76 3.34 11.17 -1.47
N SER A 77 3.47 10.12 -0.66
CA SER A 77 3.42 8.74 -1.13
C SER A 77 2.09 8.40 -1.81
N ILE A 78 0.97 8.95 -1.34
CA ILE A 78 -0.34 8.77 -1.98
C ILE A 78 -0.40 9.56 -3.29
N GLU A 79 0.08 10.80 -3.30
CA GLU A 79 0.10 11.68 -4.47
C GLU A 79 0.95 11.09 -5.61
N CYS A 80 2.19 10.71 -5.33
CA CYS A 80 3.07 9.97 -6.24
C CYS A 80 2.37 8.75 -6.85
N HIS A 81 1.64 7.99 -6.02
CA HIS A 81 0.95 6.79 -6.46
C HIS A 81 -0.26 7.10 -7.36
N LEU A 82 -1.05 8.12 -7.01
CA LEU A 82 -2.25 8.51 -7.77
C LEU A 82 -1.91 9.18 -9.11
N LEU A 83 -0.80 9.92 -9.17
CA LEU A 83 -0.36 10.69 -10.33
C LEU A 83 0.71 9.97 -11.16
N ASN A 84 0.85 8.66 -10.99
CA ASN A 84 1.87 7.83 -11.65
C ASN A 84 1.61 7.68 -13.17
N GLU A 85 1.74 8.78 -13.90
CA GLU A 85 1.50 8.89 -15.35
C GLU A 85 2.56 8.15 -16.17
N ASP A 86 3.79 8.05 -15.66
CA ASP A 86 4.95 7.45 -16.33
C ASP A 86 5.28 6.02 -15.84
N GLY A 87 4.54 5.50 -14.85
CA GLY A 87 4.76 4.17 -14.29
C GLY A 87 6.06 4.03 -13.50
N THR A 88 6.68 5.15 -13.10
CA THR A 88 7.92 5.18 -12.32
C THR A 88 7.73 4.60 -10.91
N TYR A 89 6.54 4.79 -10.33
CA TYR A 89 6.13 4.18 -9.07
C TYR A 89 5.55 2.79 -9.38
N GLY A 90 6.22 1.72 -8.96
CA GLY A 90 5.96 0.36 -9.46
C GLY A 90 4.48 -0.06 -9.54
N LYS A 91 4.13 -0.84 -10.58
CA LYS A 91 2.77 -1.40 -10.76
C LYS A 91 2.30 -2.09 -9.48
N ARG A 92 1.06 -1.78 -9.06
CA ARG A 92 0.36 -2.36 -7.90
C ARG A 92 0.68 -3.85 -7.73
N LYS A 93 1.24 -4.26 -6.59
CA LYS A 93 0.83 -5.56 -6.03
C LYS A 93 -0.63 -5.38 -5.62
N LYS A 94 -1.52 -6.27 -6.07
CA LYS A 94 -2.97 -6.21 -5.89
C LYS A 94 -3.31 -6.21 -4.38
N GLY A 95 -3.33 -5.03 -3.76
CA GLY A 95 -3.45 -4.83 -2.31
C GLY A 95 -2.96 -3.44 -1.88
N ASP A 96 -3.65 -2.39 -2.33
CA ASP A 96 -3.31 -1.00 -1.99
C ASP A 96 -3.63 -0.66 -0.52
N ILE A 97 -2.60 -0.12 0.11
CA ILE A 97 -2.39 0.72 1.31
C ILE A 97 -3.57 1.18 2.21
N THR A 98 -4.82 1.25 1.75
CA THR A 98 -5.96 1.67 2.59
C THR A 98 -6.97 0.57 2.89
N LYS A 99 -6.85 -0.59 2.26
CA LYS A 99 -7.79 -1.69 2.50
C LYS A 99 -7.18 -2.66 3.50
N ARG A 100 -7.79 -2.78 4.69
CA ARG A 100 -7.79 -4.09 5.36
C ARG A 100 -8.36 -5.05 4.33
N LYS A 101 -7.52 -5.94 3.79
CA LYS A 101 -8.00 -7.00 2.89
C LYS A 101 -8.74 -7.99 3.75
N GLU A 102 -9.96 -7.63 4.07
CA GLU A 102 -10.83 -8.39 4.93
C GLU A 102 -11.37 -9.59 4.14
N GLU A 103 -10.79 -10.76 4.38
CA GLU A 103 -11.22 -12.02 3.77
C GLU A 103 -12.52 -12.49 4.45
N TYR A 104 -13.66 -11.89 4.12
CA TYR A 104 -14.97 -12.27 4.68
C TYR A 104 -15.89 -12.98 3.68
N HIS A 105 -15.32 -13.70 2.73
CA HIS A 105 -16.14 -14.55 1.89
C HIS A 105 -16.09 -15.99 2.42
N PRO A 106 -17.23 -16.63 2.76
CA PRO A 106 -17.28 -18.00 3.29
C PRO A 106 -16.47 -19.01 2.46
N TYR A 107 -16.56 -18.91 1.13
CA TYR A 107 -15.76 -19.72 0.21
C TYR A 107 -14.24 -19.50 0.35
N LEU A 108 -13.77 -18.28 0.61
CA LEU A 108 -12.33 -18.02 0.77
C LEU A 108 -11.80 -18.63 2.07
N LEU A 109 -12.59 -18.60 3.15
CA LEU A 109 -12.26 -19.28 4.40
C LEU A 109 -12.16 -20.80 4.20
N PHE A 110 -13.12 -21.37 3.47
CA PHE A 110 -13.11 -22.77 3.08
C PHE A 110 -11.87 -23.12 2.24
N CYS A 111 -11.56 -22.31 1.23
CA CYS A 111 -10.36 -22.48 0.41
C CYS A 111 -9.09 -22.43 1.26
N LYS A 112 -9.01 -21.52 2.24
CA LYS A 112 -7.85 -21.41 3.13
C LYS A 112 -7.62 -22.68 3.95
N GLU A 113 -8.68 -23.27 4.50
CA GLU A 113 -8.59 -24.50 5.31
C GLU A 113 -8.27 -25.74 4.46
N ASN A 114 -8.83 -25.82 3.25
CA ASN A 114 -8.74 -27.03 2.43
C ASN A 114 -7.63 -27.00 1.37
N ARG A 115 -7.01 -25.84 1.10
CA ARG A 115 -5.98 -25.68 0.07
C ARG A 115 -4.75 -26.55 0.34
N ASP A 116 -4.32 -26.68 1.59
CA ASP A 116 -3.14 -27.47 1.93
C ASP A 116 -3.41 -28.97 1.78
N ARG A 117 -4.63 -29.41 2.08
CA ARG A 117 -5.09 -30.79 1.81
C ARG A 117 -5.07 -31.09 0.31
N VAL A 118 -5.71 -30.24 -0.50
CA VAL A 118 -5.78 -30.42 -1.96
C VAL A 118 -4.38 -30.32 -2.61
N LYS A 119 -3.48 -29.52 -2.03
CA LYS A 119 -2.08 -29.46 -2.45
C LYS A 119 -1.32 -30.75 -2.10
N ALA A 120 -1.58 -31.35 -0.94
CA ALA A 120 -1.00 -32.64 -0.55
C ALA A 120 -1.47 -33.79 -1.44
N ASP A 121 -2.70 -33.71 -1.95
CA ASP A 121 -3.26 -34.65 -2.94
C ASP A 121 -2.64 -34.51 -4.35
N GLY A 122 -1.63 -33.63 -4.52
CA GLY A 122 -0.83 -33.51 -5.75
C GLY A 122 -1.31 -32.45 -6.74
N HIS A 123 -2.38 -31.71 -6.44
CA HIS A 123 -2.86 -30.64 -7.31
C HIS A 123 -1.99 -29.38 -7.20
N THR A 124 -1.80 -28.66 -8.31
CA THR A 124 -0.94 -27.46 -8.33
C THR A 124 -1.62 -26.22 -8.91
N GLY A 125 -1.20 -25.04 -8.44
CA GLY A 125 -1.61 -23.75 -9.00
C GLY A 125 -3.13 -23.56 -9.13
N ASN A 126 -3.60 -23.47 -10.38
CA ASN A 126 -5.01 -23.21 -10.72
C ASN A 126 -5.92 -24.43 -10.54
N GLU A 127 -5.37 -25.65 -10.48
CA GLU A 127 -6.15 -26.88 -10.33
C GLU A 127 -6.75 -27.00 -8.94
N ILE A 128 -6.00 -26.57 -7.92
CA ILE A 128 -6.46 -26.53 -6.53
C ILE A 128 -7.73 -25.68 -6.43
N MET A 129 -7.75 -24.51 -7.08
CA MET A 129 -8.90 -23.61 -7.04
C MET A 129 -10.13 -24.18 -7.76
N LYS A 130 -9.93 -24.95 -8.85
CA LYS A 130 -11.02 -25.63 -9.55
C LYS A 130 -11.62 -26.75 -8.68
N TYR A 131 -10.77 -27.55 -8.04
CA TYR A 131 -11.19 -28.63 -7.16
C TYR A 131 -11.97 -28.10 -5.95
N LEU A 132 -11.43 -27.08 -5.28
CA LEU A 132 -12.10 -26.41 -4.16
C LEU A 132 -13.45 -25.81 -4.58
N SER A 133 -13.55 -25.22 -5.77
CA SER A 133 -14.81 -24.67 -6.28
C SER A 133 -15.88 -25.76 -6.47
N ASN A 134 -15.50 -26.93 -6.99
CA ASN A 134 -16.41 -28.05 -7.16
C ASN A 134 -16.84 -28.64 -5.81
N MET A 135 -15.89 -28.80 -4.87
CA MET A 135 -16.17 -29.29 -3.52
C MET A 135 -17.15 -28.35 -2.80
N TRP A 136 -16.95 -27.03 -2.89
CA TRP A 136 -17.85 -26.03 -2.31
C TRP A 136 -19.28 -26.08 -2.87
N LYS A 137 -19.43 -26.34 -4.17
CA LYS A 137 -20.74 -26.50 -4.81
C LYS A 137 -21.45 -27.78 -4.35
N ALA A 138 -20.69 -28.86 -4.17
CA ALA A 138 -21.19 -30.16 -3.73
C ALA A 138 -21.52 -30.23 -2.23
N MET A 139 -20.94 -29.35 -1.40
CA MET A 139 -21.25 -29.29 0.04
C MET A 139 -22.72 -29.00 0.33
N SER A 140 -23.19 -29.52 1.45
CA SER A 140 -24.53 -29.24 1.99
C SER A 140 -24.65 -27.80 2.51
N GLU A 141 -25.89 -27.33 2.72
CA GLU A 141 -26.11 -26.00 3.31
C GLU A 141 -25.59 -25.91 4.76
N ASP A 142 -25.65 -26.99 5.53
CA ASP A 142 -25.18 -27.05 6.91
C ASP A 142 -23.66 -26.91 7.01
N GLU A 143 -22.92 -27.58 6.13
CA GLU A 143 -21.46 -27.45 6.08
C GLU A 143 -21.04 -26.04 5.61
N ARG A 144 -21.78 -25.46 4.66
CA ARG A 144 -21.57 -24.07 4.24
C ARG A 144 -21.93 -23.07 5.34
N LYS A 145 -22.88 -23.39 6.22
CA LYS A 145 -23.32 -22.53 7.34
C LYS A 145 -22.17 -22.26 8.31
N LYS A 146 -21.36 -23.27 8.64
CA LYS A 146 -20.13 -23.10 9.46
C LYS A 146 -19.24 -21.97 8.94
N TYR A 147 -19.00 -21.94 7.62
CA TYR A 147 -18.16 -20.92 6.98
C TYR A 147 -18.86 -19.55 6.87
N LYS A 148 -20.19 -19.53 6.74
CA LYS A 148 -20.99 -18.30 6.80
C LYS A 148 -20.92 -17.66 8.18
N ASP A 149 -21.07 -18.45 9.23
CA ASP A 149 -21.02 -17.97 10.62
C ASP A 149 -19.61 -17.47 10.97
N LEU A 150 -18.57 -18.19 10.54
CA LEU A 150 -17.18 -17.75 10.71
C LEU A 150 -16.87 -16.44 9.96
N ALA A 151 -17.39 -16.29 8.73
CA ALA A 151 -17.25 -15.06 7.97
C ALA A 151 -17.97 -13.88 8.67
N GLN A 152 -19.13 -14.13 9.25
CA GLN A 152 -19.89 -13.12 9.99
C GLN A 152 -19.18 -12.70 11.29
N HIS A 153 -18.69 -13.65 12.08
CA HIS A 153 -17.89 -13.36 13.28
C HIS A 153 -16.64 -12.53 12.96
N ASN A 154 -15.93 -12.88 11.88
CA ASN A 154 -14.73 -12.15 11.46
C ASN A 154 -15.06 -10.73 10.98
N LYS A 155 -16.21 -10.56 10.31
CA LYS A 155 -16.72 -9.25 9.89
C LYS A 155 -17.06 -8.35 11.08
N ASP A 156 -17.63 -8.91 12.14
CA ASP A 156 -18.03 -8.13 13.32
C ASP A 156 -16.84 -7.82 14.24
N SER A 157 -15.87 -8.72 14.34
CA SER A 157 -14.64 -8.51 15.12
C SER A 157 -13.79 -7.34 14.62
N VAL A 158 -13.88 -7.01 13.33
CA VAL A 158 -13.04 -5.95 12.73
C VAL A 158 -13.74 -4.58 12.69
N LYS A 159 -15.04 -4.56 12.96
CA LYS A 159 -15.80 -3.33 13.17
C LYS A 159 -15.67 -2.76 14.59
N LYS A 160 -15.21 -3.55 15.56
CA LYS A 160 -14.81 -3.08 16.90
C LYS A 160 -13.41 -2.45 16.85
#